data_AF-A0A034VT65-F1
#
_entry.id   AF-A0A034VT65-F1
#
_cell.length_a   1.000
_cell.length_b   1.000
_cell.length_c   1.000
_cell.angle_alpha   90.00
_cell.angle_beta   90.00
_cell.angle_gamma   90.00
#
_symmetry.space_group_name_H-M   'P 1'
#
loop_
_entity.id
_entity.type
_entity.pdbx_description
1 polymer ?
#
loop_
_entity_poly.entity_id
_entity_poly.type
_entity_poly.pdbx_seq_one_letter_code
_entity_poly.pdbx_strand_id
1 'polypeptide(L)'
;MERNKTKEQLEEEKKISLSFRIKPLAIEGFNESKLREKAQELWELIVKLETEKYDLEERQKRQDYDLKELKERQKQQLRHKALKKGLDPEALTGKYPPKIQVASKYERRVDTRSYDDKKKLFEGGYNTLFKEALEKRWQERQERFTSRTKSKLPKWFGERPGKKAGEPETPEGEEDAKADEDIVEDEEEVEEEVVEEEDEEAEEEEEEEEEEEEEEEEEEEEEE
;
A
#
# COMPACT_ATOMS: atom_id res chain seq x y z
N MET A 1 -0.79 17.02 9.19
CA MET A 1 -1.02 18.09 10.21
C MET A 1 -1.19 19.50 9.59
N GLU A 2 -1.77 19.62 8.40
CA GLU A 2 -2.71 20.71 8.16
C GLU A 2 -4.01 20.24 8.80
N ARG A 3 -4.45 20.88 9.89
CA ARG A 3 -5.72 20.54 10.52
C ARG A 3 -6.83 20.99 9.59
N ASN A 4 -7.76 20.10 9.27
CA ASN A 4 -9.03 20.51 8.70
C ASN A 4 -9.68 21.58 9.58
N LYS A 5 -10.38 22.50 8.94
CA LYS A 5 -11.03 23.60 9.65
C LYS A 5 -12.17 22.99 10.46
N THR A 6 -12.05 23.04 11.79
CA THR A 6 -13.11 22.60 12.71
C THR A 6 -14.49 23.06 12.25
N LYS A 7 -15.52 22.22 12.42
CA LYS A 7 -16.91 22.50 12.05
C LYS A 7 -17.36 23.94 12.35
N GLU A 8 -17.08 24.45 13.56
CA GLU A 8 -17.41 25.83 13.97
C GLU A 8 -16.79 26.90 13.03
N GLN A 9 -15.56 26.70 12.56
CA GLN A 9 -14.88 27.61 11.63
C GLN A 9 -15.52 27.59 10.24
N LEU A 10 -15.92 26.41 9.75
CA LEU A 10 -16.63 26.28 8.48
C LEU A 10 -18.00 26.96 8.54
N GLU A 11 -18.72 26.82 9.65
CA GLU A 11 -19.99 27.51 9.86
C GLU A 11 -19.83 29.03 9.93
N GLU A 12 -18.81 29.52 10.62
CA GLU A 12 -18.49 30.95 10.68
C GLU A 12 -18.12 31.49 9.29
N GLU A 13 -17.28 30.78 8.53
CA GLU A 13 -16.94 31.15 7.15
C GLU A 13 -18.17 31.14 6.23
N LYS A 14 -19.06 30.17 6.39
CA LYS A 14 -20.34 30.08 5.67
C LYS A 14 -21.24 31.26 6.02
N LYS A 15 -21.37 31.59 7.31
CA LYS A 15 -22.17 32.73 7.80
C LYS A 15 -21.62 34.07 7.30
N ILE A 16 -20.30 34.25 7.33
CA ILE A 16 -19.63 35.44 6.79
C ILE A 16 -19.84 35.50 5.27
N SER A 17 -19.67 34.40 4.55
CA SER A 17 -19.88 34.32 3.11
C SER A 17 -21.32 34.65 2.71
N LEU A 18 -22.29 34.11 3.45
CA LEU A 18 -23.71 34.42 3.26
C LEU A 18 -24.01 35.89 3.55
N SER A 19 -23.39 36.49 4.55
CA SER A 19 -23.56 37.93 4.84
C SER A 19 -23.03 38.83 3.71
N PHE A 20 -21.97 38.41 3.02
CA PHE A 20 -21.42 39.11 1.87
C PHE A 20 -22.28 38.96 0.61
N ARG A 21 -22.81 37.74 0.38
CA ARG A 21 -23.67 37.44 -0.78
C ARG A 21 -25.08 38.02 -0.61
N ILE A 22 -25.65 37.95 0.60
CA ILE A 22 -27.00 38.40 0.93
C ILE A 22 -26.90 39.72 1.68
N LYS A 23 -26.84 40.81 0.92
CA LYS A 23 -26.83 42.16 1.50
C LYS A 23 -28.20 42.47 2.14
N PRO A 24 -28.23 43.04 3.35
CA PRO A 24 -29.47 43.48 3.97
C PRO A 24 -30.26 44.45 3.09
N LEU A 25 -31.57 44.26 3.01
CA LEU A 25 -32.46 45.07 2.19
C LEU A 25 -32.69 46.45 2.82
N ALA A 26 -32.04 47.47 2.30
CA ALA A 26 -32.29 48.87 2.66
C ALA A 26 -33.41 49.44 1.77
N ILE A 27 -34.67 49.23 2.16
CA ILE A 27 -35.87 49.67 1.42
C ILE A 27 -36.56 50.91 2.02
N GLU A 28 -36.05 51.45 3.13
CA GLU A 28 -36.63 52.64 3.77
C GLU A 28 -36.53 53.86 2.86
N GLY A 29 -37.67 54.52 2.62
CA GLY A 29 -37.75 55.73 1.79
C GLY A 29 -37.80 55.48 0.27
N PHE A 30 -38.01 54.24 -0.18
CA PHE A 30 -38.17 53.95 -1.61
C PHE A 30 -39.57 54.33 -2.12
N ASN A 31 -39.60 54.94 -3.31
CA ASN A 31 -40.85 55.20 -4.04
C ASN A 31 -41.27 53.96 -4.84
N GLU A 32 -42.54 53.88 -5.28
CA GLU A 32 -43.09 52.71 -6.00
C GLU A 32 -42.25 52.24 -7.19
N SER A 33 -41.73 53.16 -8.02
CA SER A 33 -40.86 52.82 -9.15
C SER A 33 -39.57 52.11 -8.70
N LYS A 34 -38.93 52.61 -7.63
CA LYS A 34 -37.68 52.03 -7.10
C LYS A 34 -37.91 50.68 -6.45
N LEU A 35 -39.08 50.47 -5.84
CA LEU A 35 -39.47 49.17 -5.30
C LEU A 35 -39.65 48.13 -6.42
N ARG A 36 -40.26 48.52 -7.55
CA ARG A 36 -40.40 47.64 -8.72
C ARG A 36 -39.05 47.30 -9.34
N GLU A 37 -38.16 48.27 -9.47
CA GLU A 37 -36.78 48.04 -9.96
C GLU A 37 -36.03 47.06 -9.04
N LYS A 38 -36.08 47.26 -7.71
CA LYS A 38 -35.46 46.31 -6.77
C LYS A 38 -36.07 44.92 -6.79
N ALA A 39 -37.39 44.80 -6.94
CA ALA A 39 -38.03 43.50 -7.08
C ALA A 39 -37.54 42.77 -8.34
N GLN A 40 -37.37 43.49 -9.46
CA GLN A 40 -36.86 42.93 -10.70
C GLN A 40 -35.39 42.48 -10.56
N GLU A 41 -34.54 43.31 -9.95
CA GLU A 41 -33.13 42.95 -9.69
C GLU A 41 -33.00 41.71 -8.80
N LEU A 42 -33.79 41.60 -7.74
CA LEU A 42 -33.80 40.43 -6.87
C LEU A 42 -34.27 39.18 -7.60
N TRP A 43 -35.28 39.32 -8.47
CA TRP A 43 -35.78 38.21 -9.27
C TRP A 43 -34.71 37.69 -10.25
N GLU A 44 -34.02 38.59 -10.97
CA GLU A 44 -32.92 38.21 -11.86
C GLU A 44 -31.76 37.53 -11.10
N LEU A 45 -31.45 38.03 -9.90
CA LEU A 45 -30.44 37.41 -9.04
C LEU A 45 -30.85 36.01 -8.58
N ILE A 46 -32.12 35.81 -8.17
CA ILE A 46 -32.64 34.50 -7.75
C ILE A 46 -32.51 33.50 -8.90
N VAL A 47 -32.96 33.87 -10.11
CA VAL A 47 -32.86 32.98 -11.28
C VAL A 47 -31.41 32.57 -11.54
N LYS A 48 -30.47 33.52 -11.45
CA LYS A 48 -29.05 33.22 -11.61
C LYS A 48 -28.53 32.25 -10.52
N LEU A 49 -28.84 32.51 -9.25
CA LEU A 49 -28.43 31.65 -8.15
C LEU A 49 -29.03 30.25 -8.24
N GLU A 50 -30.27 30.11 -8.72
CA GLU A 50 -30.91 28.82 -8.96
C GLU A 50 -30.18 28.03 -10.06
N THR A 51 -29.77 28.68 -11.14
CA THR A 51 -28.98 28.02 -12.19
C THR A 51 -27.59 27.60 -11.69
N GLU A 52 -26.90 28.46 -10.95
CA GLU A 52 -25.58 28.13 -10.38
C GLU A 52 -25.67 26.99 -9.36
N LYS A 53 -26.74 26.97 -8.54
CA LYS A 53 -27.01 25.88 -7.60
C LYS A 53 -27.17 24.55 -8.34
N TYR A 54 -27.97 24.51 -9.40
CA TYR A 54 -28.17 23.30 -10.19
C TYR A 54 -26.86 22.76 -10.77
N ASP A 55 -26.03 23.64 -11.36
CA ASP A 55 -24.74 23.23 -11.93
C ASP A 55 -23.77 22.69 -10.87
N LEU A 56 -23.80 23.24 -9.66
CA LEU A 56 -23.01 22.76 -8.53
C LEU A 56 -23.51 21.40 -8.02
N GLU A 57 -24.81 21.23 -7.86
CA GLU A 57 -25.41 19.95 -7.45
C GLU A 57 -25.11 18.83 -8.45
N GLU A 58 -25.18 19.11 -9.76
CA GLU A 58 -24.82 18.11 -10.78
C GLU A 58 -23.33 17.77 -10.76
N ARG A 59 -22.44 18.74 -10.46
CA ARG A 59 -21.01 18.47 -10.28
C ARG A 59 -20.77 17.61 -9.05
N GLN A 60 -21.41 17.92 -7.93
CA GLN A 60 -21.30 17.16 -6.69
C GLN A 60 -21.72 15.71 -6.91
N LYS A 61 -22.90 15.46 -7.50
CA LYS A 61 -23.37 14.10 -7.81
C LYS A 61 -22.37 13.31 -8.66
N ARG A 62 -21.67 13.97 -9.58
CA ARG A 62 -20.65 13.33 -10.40
C ARG A 62 -19.43 12.97 -9.58
N GLN A 63 -18.97 13.86 -8.72
CA GLN A 63 -17.85 13.61 -7.80
C GLN A 63 -18.19 12.46 -6.84
N ASP A 64 -19.39 12.45 -6.26
CA ASP A 64 -19.86 11.38 -5.38
C ASP A 64 -19.89 10.01 -6.10
N TYR A 65 -20.28 10.01 -7.37
CA TYR A 65 -20.25 8.81 -8.19
C TYR A 65 -18.82 8.33 -8.44
N ASP A 66 -17.92 9.23 -8.82
CA ASP A 66 -16.51 8.92 -9.09
C ASP A 66 -15.82 8.38 -7.81
N LEU A 67 -16.05 9.02 -6.65
CA LEU A 67 -15.57 8.56 -5.34
C LEU A 67 -16.10 7.16 -4.99
N LYS A 68 -17.39 6.92 -5.21
CA LYS A 68 -17.99 5.61 -4.96
C LYS A 68 -17.38 4.51 -5.85
N GLU A 69 -17.08 4.82 -7.11
CA GLU A 69 -16.41 3.88 -8.02
C GLU A 69 -14.98 3.59 -7.56
N LEU A 70 -14.24 4.61 -7.12
CA LEU A 70 -12.89 4.45 -6.58
C LEU A 70 -12.87 3.60 -5.31
N LYS A 71 -13.73 3.89 -4.31
CA LYS A 71 -13.84 3.09 -3.07
C LYS A 71 -14.19 1.62 -3.37
N GLU A 72 -15.07 1.35 -4.34
CA GLU A 72 -15.38 -0.04 -4.74
C GLU A 72 -14.20 -0.73 -5.46
N ARG A 73 -13.44 0.00 -6.30
CA ARG A 73 -12.22 -0.53 -6.94
C ARG A 73 -11.14 -0.85 -5.90
N GLN A 74 -10.88 0.05 -4.96
CA GLN A 74 -9.94 -0.16 -3.85
C GLN A 74 -10.34 -1.38 -3.03
N LYS A 75 -11.62 -1.51 -2.66
CA LYS A 75 -12.14 -2.69 -1.97
C LYS A 75 -11.92 -3.99 -2.74
N GLN A 76 -12.05 -3.97 -4.06
CA GLN A 76 -11.76 -5.14 -4.91
C GLN A 76 -10.27 -5.48 -4.94
N GLN A 77 -9.39 -4.48 -5.00
CA GLN A 77 -7.95 -4.67 -4.93
C GLN A 77 -7.54 -5.28 -3.58
N LEU A 78 -8.05 -4.74 -2.47
CA LEU A 78 -7.80 -5.26 -1.12
C LEU A 78 -8.30 -6.69 -0.94
N ARG A 79 -9.49 -7.01 -1.48
CA ARG A 79 -10.02 -8.39 -1.52
C ARG A 79 -9.10 -9.34 -2.29
N HIS A 80 -8.57 -8.92 -3.44
CA HIS A 80 -7.64 -9.72 -4.22
C HIS A 80 -6.28 -9.89 -3.52
N LYS A 81 -5.76 -8.83 -2.89
CA LYS A 81 -4.54 -8.84 -2.06
C LYS A 81 -4.71 -9.82 -0.89
N ALA A 82 -5.85 -9.79 -0.20
CA ALA A 82 -6.18 -10.73 0.88
C ALA A 82 -6.24 -12.19 0.40
N LEU A 83 -6.92 -12.46 -0.72
CA LEU A 83 -6.97 -13.81 -1.32
C LEU A 83 -5.58 -14.32 -1.73
N LYS A 84 -4.72 -13.47 -2.31
CA LYS A 84 -3.34 -13.83 -2.68
C LYS A 84 -2.47 -14.12 -1.44
N LYS A 85 -2.69 -13.39 -0.34
CA LYS A 85 -2.05 -13.64 0.97
C LYS A 85 -2.67 -14.83 1.73
N GLY A 86 -3.70 -15.49 1.18
CA GLY A 86 -4.39 -16.63 1.81
C GLY A 86 -5.24 -16.25 3.03
N LEU A 87 -5.55 -14.95 3.17
CA LEU A 87 -6.46 -14.41 4.18
C LEU A 87 -7.91 -14.45 3.66
N ASP A 88 -8.87 -14.24 4.56
CA ASP A 88 -10.28 -14.08 4.20
C ASP A 88 -10.44 -12.85 3.29
N PRO A 89 -11.22 -12.89 2.20
CA PRO A 89 -11.43 -11.72 1.33
C PRO A 89 -11.79 -10.41 2.03
N GLU A 90 -12.41 -10.42 3.21
CA GLU A 90 -12.74 -9.19 3.97
C GLU A 90 -11.72 -8.84 5.06
N ALA A 91 -10.62 -9.58 5.17
CA ALA A 91 -9.64 -9.39 6.24
C ALA A 91 -8.86 -8.08 6.14
N LEU A 92 -8.75 -7.50 4.94
CA LEU A 92 -8.04 -6.25 4.67
C LEU A 92 -8.98 -5.07 4.37
N THR A 93 -10.29 -5.26 4.52
CA THR A 93 -11.29 -4.22 4.20
C THR A 93 -11.96 -3.62 5.43
N GLY A 94 -11.37 -3.80 6.62
CA GLY A 94 -11.89 -3.26 7.88
C GLY A 94 -10.90 -2.28 8.51
N LYS A 95 -11.40 -1.42 9.40
CA LYS A 95 -10.64 -0.36 10.11
C LYS A 95 -9.38 -0.82 10.86
N TYR A 96 -9.23 -2.13 11.10
CA TYR A 96 -8.07 -2.65 11.82
C TYR A 96 -7.40 -3.76 11.01
N PRO A 97 -6.05 -3.81 11.03
CA PRO A 97 -5.30 -4.86 10.34
C PRO A 97 -5.78 -6.27 10.70
N PRO A 98 -5.69 -7.23 9.75
CA PRO A 98 -6.15 -8.59 9.96
C PRO A 98 -5.42 -9.27 11.13
N LYS A 99 -6.18 -9.91 12.01
CA LYS A 99 -5.62 -10.66 13.15
C LYS A 99 -4.81 -11.87 12.66
N ILE A 100 -3.51 -11.83 12.91
CA ILE A 100 -2.60 -12.93 12.61
C ILE A 100 -2.83 -14.08 13.60
N GLN A 101 -3.12 -15.28 13.09
CA GLN A 101 -3.20 -16.48 13.92
C GLN A 101 -1.80 -16.98 14.28
N VAL A 102 -1.40 -16.82 15.54
CA VAL A 102 -0.08 -17.26 16.05
C VAL A 102 0.04 -18.77 16.27
N ALA A 103 -1.07 -19.52 16.13
CA ALA A 103 -1.09 -20.98 16.28
C ALA A 103 -2.15 -21.58 15.33
N SER A 104 -1.82 -22.70 14.69
CA SER A 104 -2.77 -23.38 13.81
C SER A 104 -3.85 -24.12 14.62
N LYS A 105 -5.10 -24.15 14.14
CA LYS A 105 -6.16 -25.01 14.70
C LYS A 105 -5.83 -26.51 14.63
N TYR A 106 -4.89 -26.89 13.76
CA TYR A 106 -4.39 -28.27 13.63
C TYR A 106 -3.10 -28.52 14.41
N GLU A 107 -2.61 -27.54 15.18
CA GLU A 107 -1.44 -27.66 16.04
C GLU A 107 -1.74 -28.65 17.18
N ARG A 108 -1.29 -29.90 17.02
CA ARG A 108 -1.57 -30.98 17.98
C ARG A 108 -0.70 -30.93 19.24
N ARG A 109 0.26 -30.01 19.29
CA ARG A 109 1.19 -29.84 20.40
C ARG A 109 1.07 -28.42 20.90
N VAL A 110 0.79 -28.25 22.19
CA VAL A 110 0.79 -26.93 22.83
C VAL A 110 2.20 -26.35 22.70
N ASP A 111 2.33 -25.20 22.03
CA ASP A 111 3.61 -24.54 21.88
C ASP A 111 4.12 -24.06 23.25
N THR A 112 5.19 -24.70 23.73
CA THR A 112 5.82 -24.46 25.03
C THR A 112 6.73 -23.24 25.05
N ARG A 113 6.92 -22.56 23.91
CA ARG A 113 7.72 -21.32 23.82
C ARG A 113 7.00 -20.16 24.54
N SER A 114 7.78 -19.19 25.04
CA SER A 114 7.23 -18.00 25.69
C SER A 114 6.52 -17.09 24.69
N TYR A 115 5.71 -16.12 25.16
CA TYR A 115 5.05 -15.16 24.27
C TYR A 115 6.08 -14.34 23.47
N ASP A 116 7.14 -13.87 24.12
CA ASP A 116 8.21 -13.10 23.47
C ASP A 116 8.94 -13.91 22.39
N ASP A 117 9.20 -15.20 22.65
CA ASP A 117 9.82 -16.09 21.65
C ASP A 117 8.90 -16.33 20.45
N LYS A 118 7.59 -16.44 20.68
CA LYS A 118 6.59 -16.55 19.60
C LYS A 118 6.49 -15.25 18.81
N LYS A 119 6.49 -14.10 19.48
CA LYS A 119 6.43 -12.79 18.82
C LYS A 119 7.61 -12.60 17.86
N LYS A 120 8.83 -12.89 18.34
CA LYS A 120 10.06 -12.80 17.53
C LYS A 120 10.07 -13.74 16.31
N LEU A 121 9.41 -14.90 16.40
CA LEU A 121 9.26 -15.81 15.27
C LEU A 121 8.42 -15.19 14.14
N PHE A 122 7.39 -14.41 14.47
CA PHE A 122 6.52 -13.74 13.50
C PHE A 122 7.08 -12.38 13.02
N GLU A 123 8.04 -11.78 13.75
CA GLU A 123 8.82 -10.60 13.33
C GLU A 123 10.03 -11.01 12.44
N GLY A 124 9.84 -11.93 11.49
CA GLY A 124 10.90 -12.38 10.58
C GLY A 124 11.93 -13.37 11.17
N GLY A 125 11.86 -13.68 12.47
CA GLY A 125 12.76 -14.65 13.13
C GLY A 125 12.57 -16.11 12.67
N TYR A 126 11.44 -16.47 12.07
CA TYR A 126 11.27 -17.78 11.47
C TYR A 126 12.17 -17.99 10.24
N ASN A 127 12.32 -16.95 9.40
CA ASN A 127 13.17 -17.02 8.21
C ASN A 127 14.64 -17.18 8.60
N THR A 128 15.09 -16.50 9.65
CA THR A 128 16.46 -16.64 10.17
C THR A 128 16.70 -18.05 10.74
N LEU A 129 15.79 -18.58 11.56
CA LEU A 129 15.88 -19.93 12.09
C LEU A 129 15.83 -21.02 10.99
N PHE A 130 14.99 -20.81 9.98
CA PHE A 130 14.92 -21.71 8.83
C PHE A 130 16.23 -21.68 8.03
N LYS A 131 16.78 -20.49 7.76
CA LYS A 131 18.08 -20.30 7.09
C LYS A 131 19.21 -20.96 7.88
N GLU A 132 19.28 -20.75 9.20
CA GLU A 132 20.27 -21.38 10.08
C GLU A 132 20.17 -22.92 10.06
N ALA A 133 18.96 -23.47 10.12
CA ALA A 133 18.75 -24.91 10.06
C ALA A 133 19.16 -25.49 8.69
N LEU A 134 18.89 -24.77 7.61
CA LEU A 134 19.22 -25.16 6.25
C LEU A 134 20.73 -25.09 6.01
N GLU A 135 21.38 -24.03 6.49
CA GLU A 135 22.83 -23.83 6.46
C GLU A 135 23.54 -24.93 7.25
N LYS A 136 23.09 -25.22 8.47
CA LYS A 136 23.62 -26.33 9.27
C LYS A 136 23.52 -27.66 8.52
N ARG A 137 22.38 -27.96 7.90
CA ARG A 137 22.19 -29.18 7.11
C ARG A 137 23.07 -29.19 5.85
N TRP A 138 23.35 -28.03 5.26
CA TRP A 138 24.29 -27.90 4.14
C TRP A 138 25.71 -28.17 4.60
N GLN A 139 26.17 -27.54 5.68
CA GLN A 139 27.50 -27.73 6.28
C GLN A 139 27.73 -29.21 6.63
N GLU A 140 26.78 -29.85 7.32
CA GLU A 140 26.86 -31.29 7.63
C GLU A 140 26.99 -32.17 6.37
N ARG A 141 26.31 -31.81 5.28
CA ARG A 141 26.42 -32.52 3.99
C ARG A 141 27.75 -32.25 3.30
N GLN A 142 28.25 -31.02 3.36
CA GLN A 142 29.54 -30.65 2.81
C GLN A 142 30.69 -31.32 3.54
N GLU A 143 30.67 -31.32 4.87
CA GLU A 143 31.65 -32.04 5.69
C GLU A 143 31.67 -33.54 5.36
N ARG A 144 30.49 -34.16 5.20
CA ARG A 144 30.40 -35.57 4.74
C ARG A 144 30.95 -35.77 3.33
N PHE A 145 30.75 -34.80 2.45
CA PHE A 145 31.22 -34.87 1.08
C PHE A 145 32.74 -34.67 0.98
N THR A 146 33.30 -33.71 1.72
CA THR A 146 34.73 -33.39 1.74
C THR A 146 35.56 -34.43 2.50
N SER A 147 34.99 -35.05 3.54
CA SER A 147 35.62 -36.16 4.27
C SER A 147 35.62 -37.48 3.49
N ARG A 148 34.89 -37.58 2.36
CA ARG A 148 34.96 -38.76 1.51
C ARG A 148 36.33 -38.85 0.86
N THR A 149 36.95 -40.03 0.91
CA THR A 149 38.17 -40.31 0.15
C THR A 149 37.90 -40.08 -1.33
N LYS A 150 38.51 -39.04 -1.90
CA LYS A 150 38.43 -38.74 -3.33
C LYS A 150 39.14 -39.87 -4.08
N SER A 151 38.39 -40.85 -4.58
CA SER A 151 38.94 -41.86 -5.47
C SER A 151 39.39 -41.13 -6.73
N LYS A 152 40.70 -41.03 -6.96
CA LYS A 152 41.23 -40.58 -8.25
C LYS A 152 40.60 -41.49 -9.31
N LEU A 153 39.85 -40.92 -10.24
CA LEU A 153 39.38 -41.71 -11.38
C LEU A 153 40.62 -42.36 -12.00
N PRO A 154 40.55 -43.66 -12.37
CA PRO A 154 41.65 -44.31 -13.06
C PRO A 154 42.11 -43.42 -14.22
N LYS A 155 43.41 -43.10 -14.27
CA LYS A 155 43.97 -42.25 -15.33
C LYS A 155 43.65 -42.94 -16.65
N TRP A 156 42.74 -42.35 -17.42
CA TRP A 156 42.28 -42.91 -18.68
C TRP A 156 43.43 -42.83 -19.69
N PHE A 157 44.02 -43.98 -20.01
CA PHE A 157 45.16 -44.12 -20.92
C PHE A 157 44.73 -44.34 -22.39
N GLY A 158 43.53 -43.89 -22.76
CA GLY A 158 43.01 -44.00 -24.12
C GLY A 158 42.75 -42.63 -24.73
N GLU A 159 43.02 -42.46 -26.01
CA GLU A 159 42.62 -41.24 -26.73
C GLU A 159 41.11 -41.01 -26.56
N ARG A 160 40.74 -39.78 -26.21
CA ARG A 160 39.34 -39.33 -26.08
C ARG A 160 38.61 -39.73 -27.36
N PRO A 161 37.48 -40.47 -27.31
CA PRO A 161 36.78 -40.87 -28.53
C PRO A 161 36.40 -39.62 -29.34
N GLY A 162 37.10 -39.40 -30.45
CA GLY A 162 36.93 -38.22 -31.33
C GLY A 162 38.18 -37.38 -31.60
N LYS A 163 39.31 -37.55 -30.91
CA LYS A 163 40.56 -36.84 -31.27
C LYS A 163 41.30 -37.59 -32.39
N LYS A 164 41.53 -36.93 -33.53
CA LYS A 164 42.39 -37.44 -34.62
C LYS A 164 43.86 -37.25 -34.25
N ALA A 165 44.70 -38.22 -34.62
CA ALA A 165 46.14 -38.18 -34.42
C ALA A 165 46.77 -36.93 -35.07
N GLY A 166 47.39 -36.06 -34.27
CA GLY A 166 48.24 -34.96 -34.76
C GLY A 166 48.07 -33.58 -34.13
N GLU A 167 47.17 -33.35 -33.18
CA GLU A 167 47.09 -32.04 -32.50
C GLU A 167 48.06 -31.97 -31.30
N PRO A 168 48.80 -30.85 -31.14
CA PRO A 168 49.76 -30.69 -30.04
C PRO A 168 49.05 -30.74 -28.67
N GLU A 169 49.75 -31.26 -27.66
CA GLU A 169 49.30 -31.26 -26.27
C GLU A 169 48.91 -29.84 -25.85
N THR A 170 47.65 -29.68 -25.46
CA THR A 170 47.17 -28.44 -24.85
C THR A 170 47.96 -28.25 -23.54
N PRO A 171 48.68 -27.13 -23.37
CA PRO A 171 49.59 -26.92 -22.25
C PRO A 171 48.96 -27.19 -20.89
N GLU A 172 49.72 -27.93 -20.09
CA GLU A 172 49.54 -28.15 -18.66
C GLU A 172 49.63 -26.80 -17.92
N GLY A 173 48.51 -26.08 -17.79
CA GLY A 173 48.45 -24.86 -16.99
C GLY A 173 47.46 -23.81 -17.46
N GLU A 174 46.16 -24.10 -17.41
CA GLU A 174 45.10 -23.07 -17.54
C GLU A 174 43.76 -23.58 -16.96
N GLU A 175 43.71 -23.89 -15.66
CA GLU A 175 42.44 -23.94 -14.91
C GLU A 175 42.48 -23.04 -13.66
N ASP A 176 43.29 -21.99 -13.72
CA ASP A 176 43.15 -20.79 -12.89
C ASP A 176 42.49 -19.72 -13.77
N ALA A 177 41.21 -19.90 -14.06
CA ALA A 177 40.41 -18.89 -14.74
C ALA A 177 39.03 -18.85 -14.10
N LYS A 178 38.90 -17.89 -13.17
CA LYS A 178 37.71 -17.06 -12.96
C LYS A 178 36.49 -17.48 -13.77
N ALA A 179 35.52 -18.09 -13.11
CA ALA A 179 34.16 -18.15 -13.60
C ALA A 179 33.21 -18.17 -12.40
N ASP A 180 33.21 -17.08 -11.64
CA ASP A 180 32.10 -16.74 -10.75
C ASP A 180 32.26 -15.27 -10.32
N GLU A 181 31.96 -14.36 -11.24
CA GLU A 181 31.82 -12.93 -10.95
C GLU A 181 30.97 -12.35 -12.09
N ASP A 182 29.66 -12.65 -12.06
CA ASP A 182 28.58 -11.77 -12.51
C ASP A 182 27.25 -12.54 -12.48
N ILE A 183 26.65 -12.58 -11.29
CA ILE A 183 25.20 -12.53 -11.13
C ILE A 183 25.00 -11.37 -10.14
N VAL A 184 24.94 -10.17 -10.71
CA VAL A 184 24.47 -8.94 -10.06
C VAL A 184 23.13 -8.63 -10.72
N GLU A 185 22.13 -9.44 -10.42
CA GLU A 185 20.71 -9.21 -10.74
C GLU A 185 19.96 -9.82 -9.56
N ASP A 186 19.56 -9.00 -8.59
CA ASP A 186 18.43 -9.21 -7.66
C ASP A 186 18.45 -8.26 -6.43
N GLU A 187 19.50 -7.44 -6.23
CA GLU A 187 19.57 -6.56 -5.03
C GLU A 187 18.95 -5.16 -5.27
N GLU A 188 19.03 -4.62 -6.49
CA GLU A 188 18.41 -3.33 -6.88
C GLU A 188 16.87 -3.43 -7.01
N GLU A 189 16.36 -4.55 -7.54
CA GLU A 189 14.90 -4.77 -7.73
C GLU A 189 14.18 -4.92 -6.38
N VAL A 190 14.86 -5.45 -5.37
CA VAL A 190 14.32 -5.60 -4.00
C VAL A 190 14.36 -4.27 -3.22
N GLU A 191 15.34 -3.40 -3.45
CA GLU A 191 15.33 -2.05 -2.86
C GLU A 191 14.24 -1.16 -3.49
N GLU A 192 13.99 -1.27 -4.80
CA GLU A 192 12.94 -0.51 -5.49
C GLU A 192 11.53 -0.93 -5.02
N GLU A 193 11.29 -2.23 -4.82
CA GLU A 193 10.01 -2.76 -4.29
C GLU A 193 9.73 -2.33 -2.84
N VAL A 194 10.78 -2.18 -2.01
CA VAL A 194 10.65 -1.74 -0.61
C VAL A 194 10.39 -0.24 -0.50
N VAL A 195 10.96 0.58 -1.40
CA VAL A 195 10.69 2.02 -1.43
C VAL A 195 9.28 2.32 -1.93
N GLU A 196 8.75 1.56 -2.90
CA GLU A 196 7.33 1.68 -3.31
C GLU A 196 6.38 1.29 -2.17
N GLU A 197 6.66 0.24 -1.39
CA GLU A 197 5.79 -0.12 -0.25
C GLU A 197 5.83 0.95 0.87
N GLU A 198 6.96 1.63 1.14
CA GLU A 198 7.01 2.73 2.13
C GLU A 198 6.28 4.00 1.67
N ASP A 199 6.30 4.32 0.37
CA ASP A 199 5.57 5.49 -0.18
C ASP A 199 4.05 5.23 -0.20
N GLU A 200 3.63 3.99 -0.53
CA GLU A 200 2.21 3.57 -0.44
C GLU A 200 1.69 3.56 1.00
N GLU A 201 2.49 3.14 2.00
CA GLU A 201 2.08 3.16 3.41
C GLU A 201 1.93 4.60 3.94
N ALA A 202 2.75 5.54 3.46
CA ALA A 202 2.68 6.95 3.83
C ALA A 202 1.47 7.67 3.20
N GLU A 203 1.09 7.34 1.95
CA GLU A 203 -0.15 7.83 1.34
C GLU A 203 -1.39 7.25 2.07
N GLU A 204 -1.39 5.97 2.45
CA GLU A 204 -2.50 5.37 3.21
C GLU A 204 -2.64 6.01 4.62
N GLU A 205 -1.55 6.37 5.31
CA GLU A 205 -1.63 7.07 6.60
C GLU A 205 -2.17 8.52 6.46
N GLU A 206 -1.84 9.26 5.37
CA GLU A 206 -2.44 10.58 5.13
C GLU A 206 -3.94 10.49 4.79
N GLU A 207 -4.37 9.49 3.99
CA GLU A 207 -5.80 9.27 3.70
C GLU A 207 -6.60 8.85 4.96
N GLU A 208 -6.00 8.06 5.86
CA GLU A 208 -6.64 7.71 7.15
C GLU A 208 -6.78 8.92 8.09
N GLU A 209 -5.80 9.83 8.15
CA GLU A 209 -5.93 11.08 8.91
C GLU A 209 -7.05 11.98 8.34
N GLU A 210 -7.23 12.02 7.01
CA GLU A 210 -8.32 12.79 6.38
C GLU A 210 -9.71 12.16 6.64
N GLU A 211 -9.87 10.84 6.55
CA GLU A 211 -11.16 10.19 6.82
C GLU A 211 -11.56 10.26 8.31
N GLU A 212 -10.61 10.18 9.26
CA GLU A 212 -10.92 10.36 10.69
C GLU A 212 -11.33 11.81 11.01
N GLU A 213 -10.74 12.82 10.35
CA GLU A 213 -11.18 14.21 10.51
C GLU A 213 -12.58 14.45 9.89
N GLU A 214 -12.94 13.78 8.77
CA GLU A 214 -14.31 13.85 8.21
C GLU A 214 -15.36 13.17 9.11
N GLU A 215 -15.05 12.02 9.71
CA GLU A 215 -15.98 11.33 10.63
C GLU A 215 -16.20 12.13 11.92
N GLU A 216 -15.16 12.76 12.48
CA GLU A 216 -15.32 13.64 13.66
C GLU A 216 -16.17 14.89 13.34
N GLU A 217 -16.06 15.44 12.12
CA GLU A 217 -16.91 16.56 11.67
C GLU A 217 -18.40 16.16 11.52
N GLU A 218 -18.69 14.95 11.01
CA GLU A 218 -20.06 14.44 10.91
C GLU A 218 -20.68 14.14 12.29
N GLU A 219 -19.89 13.67 13.27
CA GLU A 219 -20.39 13.45 14.63
C GLU A 219 -20.66 14.77 15.38
N GLU A 220 -19.80 15.79 15.22
CA GLU A 220 -20.07 17.14 15.77
C GLU A 220 -21.28 17.80 15.06
N GLU A 221 -21.43 17.62 13.73
CA GLU A 221 -22.69 17.52 12.95
C GLU A 221 -23.97 17.30 13.75
N GLU A 222 -24.06 16.09 14.30
CA GLU A 222 -25.29 15.52 14.83
C GLU A 222 -25.54 15.86 16.31
N GLU A 223 -24.53 16.34 17.04
CA GLU A 223 -24.65 16.69 18.47
C GLU A 223 -25.07 18.15 18.76
N GLU A 224 -25.10 19.04 17.75
CA GLU A 224 -25.60 20.44 17.84
C GLU A 224 -27.06 20.62 17.39
#